data_AF-A0A6G9AQ30-F1
#
_entry.id   AF-A0A6G9AQ30-F1
#
_cell.length_a   1.000
_cell.length_b   1.000
_cell.length_c   1.000
_cell.angle_alpha   90.00
_cell.angle_beta   90.00
_cell.angle_gamma   90.00
#
_symmetry.space_group_name_H-M   'P 1'
#
loop_
_entity.id
_entity.type
_entity.pdbx_description
1 polymer ?
#
loop_
_entity_poly.entity_id
_entity_poly.type
_entity_poly.pdbx_seq_one_letter_code
_entity_poly.pdbx_strand_id
1 'polypeptide(L)'
;MKGRNKLVVLVVILAGLLSATARTGLLAKYAERQTVVPRTQLDSVKTDPETGLAVDDQLMLVKAQCTACHSSKLILQSHFSRDKWIERIRWMQRTQKLWDLGESEPVILAYLVKHYGPVERPFDGRREPLKNVKWHKLETGR
;
A
#
# COMPACT_ATOMS: atom_id res chain seq x y z
N MET A 1 -58.78 -44.11 4.63
CA MET A 1 -58.24 -42.94 3.91
C MET A 1 -57.62 -41.90 4.86
N LYS A 2 -56.60 -42.25 5.69
CA LYS A 2 -56.01 -41.31 6.70
C LYS A 2 -54.47 -41.19 6.64
N GLY A 3 -53.81 -41.95 5.75
CA GLY A 3 -52.34 -42.02 5.64
C GLY A 3 -51.71 -41.18 4.54
N ARG A 4 -52.44 -40.87 3.45
CA ARG A 4 -51.86 -40.17 2.29
C ARG A 4 -51.62 -38.67 2.54
N ASN A 5 -52.45 -38.04 3.37
CA ASN A 5 -52.32 -36.61 3.70
C ASN A 5 -51.22 -36.34 4.73
N LYS A 6 -50.92 -37.29 5.63
CA LYS A 6 -49.82 -37.14 6.60
C LYS A 6 -48.45 -37.18 5.93
N LEU A 7 -48.31 -38.00 4.89
CA LEU A 7 -47.08 -38.11 4.10
C LEU A 7 -46.81 -36.82 3.28
N VAL A 8 -47.85 -36.26 2.66
CA VAL A 8 -47.74 -35.01 1.89
C VAL A 8 -47.41 -33.82 2.78
N VAL A 9 -48.01 -33.71 3.96
CA VAL A 9 -47.71 -32.64 4.92
C VAL A 9 -46.27 -32.74 5.44
N LEU A 10 -45.77 -33.95 5.73
CA LEU A 10 -44.37 -34.16 6.16
C LEU A 10 -43.35 -33.80 5.06
N VAL A 11 -43.63 -34.14 3.80
CA VAL A 11 -42.74 -33.82 2.67
C VAL A 11 -42.70 -32.30 2.40
N VAL A 12 -43.82 -31.60 2.52
CA VAL A 12 -43.87 -30.14 2.35
C VAL A 12 -43.13 -29.41 3.49
N ILE A 13 -43.24 -29.89 4.73
CA ILE A 13 -42.52 -29.31 5.87
C ILE A 13 -41.00 -29.58 5.76
N LEU A 14 -40.59 -30.79 5.36
CA LEU A 14 -39.17 -31.11 5.14
C LEU A 14 -38.57 -30.30 3.98
N ALA A 15 -39.29 -30.12 2.87
CA ALA A 15 -38.86 -29.28 1.75
C ALA A 15 -38.79 -27.79 2.11
N GLY A 16 -39.70 -27.31 2.98
CA GLY A 16 -39.68 -25.94 3.52
C GLY A 16 -38.50 -25.67 4.47
N LEU A 17 -38.08 -26.67 5.26
CA LEU A 17 -36.91 -26.56 6.14
C LEU A 17 -35.57 -26.67 5.38
N LEU A 18 -35.50 -27.50 4.33
CA LEU A 18 -34.33 -27.61 3.45
C LEU A 18 -34.08 -26.35 2.60
N SER A 19 -35.10 -25.55 2.35
CA SER A 19 -34.97 -24.29 1.59
C SER A 19 -34.57 -23.08 2.45
N ALA A 20 -34.64 -23.19 3.78
CA ALA A 20 -34.26 -22.11 4.71
C ALA A 20 -32.74 -22.06 5.02
N THR A 21 -32.03 -23.20 4.96
CA THR A 21 -30.59 -23.27 5.27
C THR A 21 -29.69 -22.94 4.07
N ALA A 22 -30.19 -23.03 2.84
CA ALA A 22 -29.44 -22.67 1.64
C ALA A 22 -29.27 -21.16 1.44
N ARG A 23 -30.09 -20.32 2.10
CA ARG A 23 -30.07 -18.86 1.94
C ARG A 23 -29.07 -18.15 2.85
N THR A 24 -28.68 -18.74 3.97
CA THR A 24 -27.75 -18.12 4.94
C THR A 24 -26.30 -18.19 4.47
N GLY A 25 -25.89 -19.28 3.81
CA GLY A 25 -24.52 -19.46 3.32
C GLY A 25 -24.11 -18.52 2.17
N LEU A 26 -25.07 -18.05 1.38
CA LEU A 26 -24.79 -17.16 0.24
C LEU A 26 -24.48 -15.72 0.70
N LEU A 27 -25.12 -15.24 1.77
CA LEU A 27 -24.90 -13.89 2.29
C LEU A 27 -23.51 -13.75 2.93
N ALA A 28 -23.06 -14.77 3.66
CA ALA A 28 -21.73 -14.76 4.29
C ALA A 28 -20.58 -14.73 3.26
N LYS A 29 -20.73 -15.40 2.10
CA LYS A 29 -19.71 -15.38 1.04
C LYS A 29 -19.59 -14.04 0.30
N TYR A 30 -20.63 -13.21 0.31
CA TYR A 30 -20.62 -11.91 -0.37
C TYR A 30 -20.07 -10.76 0.50
N ALA A 31 -20.09 -10.89 1.83
CA ALA A 31 -19.62 -9.83 2.73
C ALA A 31 -18.09 -9.70 2.84
N GLU A 32 -17.34 -10.78 2.55
CA GLU A 32 -15.88 -10.81 2.68
C GLU A 32 -15.14 -10.15 1.50
N ARG A 33 -15.83 -9.87 0.38
CA ARG A 33 -15.23 -9.13 -0.74
C ARG A 33 -15.28 -7.64 -0.45
N GLN A 34 -14.52 -7.23 0.56
CA GLN A 34 -14.16 -5.84 0.76
C GLN A 34 -13.51 -5.34 -0.52
N THR A 35 -14.20 -4.41 -1.17
CA THR A 35 -13.70 -3.64 -2.29
C THR A 35 -12.50 -2.85 -1.80
N VAL A 36 -11.28 -3.31 -2.10
CA VAL A 36 -10.14 -2.42 -2.21
C VAL A 36 -10.50 -1.48 -3.35
N VAL A 37 -11.09 -0.34 -3.01
CA VAL A 37 -11.36 0.73 -3.98
C VAL A 37 -9.98 1.15 -4.46
N PRO A 38 -9.63 0.95 -5.74
CA PRO A 38 -8.41 1.52 -6.27
C PRO A 38 -8.51 3.01 -6.00
N ARG A 39 -7.58 3.56 -5.23
CA ARG A 39 -7.48 5.01 -5.08
C ARG A 39 -7.11 5.50 -6.47
N THR A 40 -8.11 5.92 -7.25
CA THR A 40 -7.88 6.63 -8.50
C THR A 40 -7.13 7.89 -8.08
N GLN A 41 -5.82 7.87 -8.20
CA GLN A 41 -4.98 9.02 -7.94
C GLN A 41 -5.33 10.00 -9.05
N LEU A 42 -6.19 10.96 -8.74
CA LEU A 42 -6.57 12.01 -9.66
C LEU A 42 -5.28 12.66 -10.17
N ASP A 43 -5.09 12.69 -11.49
CA ASP A 43 -3.99 13.36 -12.21
C ASP A 43 -4.01 14.90 -12.05
N SER A 44 -4.58 15.41 -10.95
CA SER A 44 -4.72 16.82 -10.63
C SER A 44 -3.53 17.37 -9.85
N VAL A 45 -2.56 16.54 -9.47
CA VAL A 45 -1.34 17.01 -8.80
C VAL A 45 -0.48 17.73 -9.83
N LYS A 46 -0.45 19.07 -9.75
CA LYS A 46 0.46 19.89 -10.56
C LYS A 46 1.89 19.54 -10.20
N THR A 47 2.74 19.34 -11.21
CA THR A 47 4.16 19.05 -11.04
C THR A 47 5.04 20.18 -11.54
N ASP A 48 6.19 20.36 -10.89
CA ASP A 48 7.25 21.26 -11.31
C ASP A 48 7.86 20.74 -12.62
N PRO A 49 7.93 21.54 -13.71
CA PRO A 49 8.40 21.05 -15.01
C PRO A 49 9.89 20.68 -15.00
N GLU A 50 10.70 21.27 -14.11
CA GLU A 50 12.13 20.99 -14.02
C GLU A 50 12.40 19.66 -13.28
N THR A 51 11.75 19.47 -12.14
CA THR A 51 12.06 18.33 -11.25
C THR A 51 11.03 17.21 -11.30
N GLY A 52 9.85 17.45 -11.87
CA GLY A 52 8.70 16.55 -11.79
C GLY A 52 8.10 16.42 -10.39
N LEU A 53 8.60 17.18 -9.40
CA LEU A 53 8.11 17.11 -8.04
C LEU A 53 6.74 17.79 -7.90
N ALA A 54 5.92 17.35 -6.96
CA ALA A 54 4.60 17.92 -6.71
C ALA A 54 4.72 19.39 -6.28
N VAL A 55 3.94 20.28 -6.89
CA VAL A 55 3.97 21.71 -6.55
C VAL A 55 3.23 21.94 -5.24
N ASP A 56 3.96 22.46 -4.25
CA ASP A 56 3.41 23.03 -3.02
C ASP A 56 4.35 24.13 -2.46
N ASP A 57 3.97 24.74 -1.34
CA ASP A 57 4.71 25.85 -0.70
C ASP A 57 6.13 25.45 -0.25
N GLN A 58 6.38 24.16 -0.01
CA GLN A 58 7.66 23.61 0.46
C GLN A 58 8.54 23.08 -0.67
N LEU A 59 8.05 23.08 -1.92
CA LEU A 59 8.79 22.58 -3.08
C LEU A 59 10.19 23.21 -3.20
N MET A 60 10.30 24.54 -3.06
CA MET A 60 11.59 25.22 -3.22
C MET A 60 12.61 24.84 -2.15
N LEU A 61 12.15 24.63 -0.90
CA LEU A 61 12.98 24.11 0.17
C LEU A 61 13.48 22.70 -0.17
N VAL A 62 12.59 21.82 -0.64
CA VAL A 62 12.95 20.45 -0.99
C VAL A 62 13.90 20.40 -2.20
N LYS A 63 13.71 21.27 -3.21
CA LYS A 63 14.65 21.41 -4.33
C LYS A 63 16.03 21.80 -3.84
N ALA A 64 16.13 22.86 -3.03
CA ALA A 64 17.40 23.33 -2.50
C ALA A 64 18.15 22.25 -1.70
N GLN A 65 17.43 21.45 -0.91
CA GLN A 65 18.02 20.51 0.05
C GLN A 65 18.25 19.11 -0.54
N CYS A 66 17.38 18.64 -1.43
CA CYS A 66 17.35 17.23 -1.86
C CYS A 66 17.79 17.02 -3.32
N THR A 67 17.91 18.09 -4.13
CA THR A 67 18.36 17.98 -5.53
C THR A 67 19.74 18.61 -5.78
N ALA A 68 20.46 19.01 -4.73
CA ALA A 68 21.78 19.62 -4.85
C ALA A 68 22.87 18.65 -5.34
N CYS A 69 22.75 17.36 -5.06
CA CYS A 69 23.78 16.36 -5.39
C CYS A 69 23.37 15.38 -6.50
N HIS A 70 22.08 15.15 -6.70
CA HIS A 70 21.55 14.22 -7.70
C HIS A 70 20.12 14.61 -8.11
N SER A 71 19.64 14.03 -9.21
CA SER A 71 18.32 14.29 -9.76
C SER A 71 17.18 13.92 -8.79
N SER A 72 16.07 14.68 -8.88
CA SER A 72 14.80 14.40 -8.22
C SER A 72 14.16 13.05 -8.59
N LYS A 73 14.63 12.39 -9.67
CA LYS A 73 14.14 11.06 -10.06
C LYS A 73 14.23 10.02 -8.94
N LEU A 74 15.24 10.12 -8.07
CA LEU A 74 15.36 9.22 -6.91
C LEU A 74 14.22 9.42 -5.91
N ILE A 75 13.72 10.65 -5.75
CA ILE A 75 12.55 10.95 -4.92
C ILE A 75 11.30 10.40 -5.59
N LEU A 76 11.12 10.65 -6.89
CA LEU A 76 9.95 10.20 -7.65
C LEU A 76 9.77 8.68 -7.68
N GLN A 77 10.87 7.93 -7.65
CA GLN A 77 10.86 6.46 -7.62
C GLN A 77 10.69 5.89 -6.20
N SER A 78 10.78 6.72 -5.17
CA SER A 78 10.79 6.32 -3.77
C SER A 78 9.44 6.61 -3.12
N HIS A 79 8.83 5.56 -2.55
CA HIS A 79 7.57 5.64 -1.83
C HIS A 79 7.77 5.07 -0.43
N PHE A 80 8.18 5.93 0.50
CA PHE A 80 8.64 5.51 1.83
C PHE A 80 7.77 6.06 2.93
N SER A 81 7.67 5.30 4.03
CA SER A 81 7.10 5.82 5.28
C SER A 81 8.00 6.90 5.85
N ARG A 82 7.50 7.67 6.82
CA ARG A 82 8.27 8.72 7.50
C ARG A 82 9.59 8.17 8.06
N ASP A 83 9.54 7.04 8.76
CA ASP A 83 10.74 6.43 9.36
C ASP A 83 11.75 5.99 8.31
N LYS A 84 11.27 5.50 7.16
CA LYS A 84 12.15 5.13 6.05
C LYS A 84 12.77 6.36 5.39
N TRP A 85 12.04 7.47 5.26
CA TRP A 85 12.63 8.74 4.81
C TRP A 85 13.70 9.25 5.78
N ILE A 86 13.45 9.18 7.09
CA ILE A 86 14.45 9.52 8.13
C ILE A 86 15.68 8.63 7.97
N GLU A 87 15.51 7.32 7.83
CA GLU A 87 16.63 6.39 7.62
C GLU A 87 17.46 6.78 6.39
N ARG A 88 16.81 7.18 5.29
CA ARG A 88 17.51 7.62 4.06
C ARG A 88 18.27 8.93 4.27
N ILE A 89 17.66 9.93 4.90
CA ILE A 89 18.35 11.19 5.24
C ILE A 89 19.56 10.91 6.12
N ARG A 90 19.40 10.12 7.18
CA ARG A 90 20.50 9.74 8.07
C ARG A 90 21.60 8.96 7.34
N TRP A 91 21.24 8.08 6.40
CA TRP A 91 22.22 7.38 5.56
C TRP A 91 23.00 8.35 4.65
N MET A 92 22.33 9.32 4.03
CA MET A 92 22.97 10.34 3.20
C MET A 92 23.89 11.24 4.04
N GLN A 93 23.49 11.60 5.26
CA GLN A 93 24.34 12.36 6.18
C GLN A 93 25.61 11.60 6.55
N ARG A 94 25.51 10.30 6.85
CA ARG A 94 26.66 9.46 7.19
C ARG A 94 27.59 9.16 6.01
N THR A 95 27.03 8.93 4.82
CA THR A 95 27.78 8.37 3.68
C THR A 95 28.01 9.36 2.54
N GLN A 96 27.05 10.24 2.26
CA GLN A 96 27.05 11.17 1.12
C GLN A 96 27.35 12.62 1.53
N LYS A 97 27.70 12.86 2.79
CA LYS A 97 27.99 14.20 3.34
C LYS A 97 26.83 15.18 3.20
N LEU A 98 25.59 14.68 3.24
CA LEU A 98 24.44 15.56 3.42
C LEU A 98 24.62 16.30 4.76
N TRP A 99 24.44 17.61 4.72
CA TRP A 99 24.56 18.47 5.89
C TRP A 99 23.41 18.24 6.88
N ASP A 100 23.51 18.85 8.05
CA ASP A 100 22.40 18.88 9.00
C ASP A 100 21.29 19.79 8.46
N LEU A 101 20.09 19.24 8.37
CA LEU A 101 18.91 19.95 7.86
C LEU A 101 18.25 20.81 8.96
N GLY A 102 18.58 20.57 10.24
CA GLY A 102 18.07 21.36 11.36
C GLY A 102 16.53 21.49 11.36
N GLU A 103 16.04 22.72 11.54
CA GLU A 103 14.60 23.02 11.58
C GLU A 103 13.87 22.78 10.25
N SER A 104 14.60 22.64 9.14
CA SER A 104 13.98 22.32 7.85
C SER A 104 13.62 20.84 7.70
N GLU A 105 14.24 19.95 8.49
CA GLU A 105 14.02 18.50 8.37
C GLU A 105 12.56 18.08 8.57
N PRO A 106 11.83 18.54 9.61
CA PRO A 106 10.45 18.15 9.82
C PRO A 106 9.54 18.56 8.66
N VAL A 107 9.82 19.72 8.06
CA VAL A 107 9.07 20.31 6.94
C VAL A 107 9.31 19.51 5.66
N ILE A 108 10.58 19.19 5.37
CA ILE A 108 10.97 18.34 4.24
C ILE A 108 10.34 16.95 4.38
N LEU A 109 10.41 16.34 5.57
CA LEU A 109 9.78 15.05 5.84
C LEU A 109 8.26 15.09 5.66
N ALA A 110 7.61 16.17 6.08
CA ALA A 110 6.16 16.33 5.88
C ALA A 110 5.81 16.37 4.38
N TYR A 111 6.55 17.14 3.58
CA TYR A 111 6.40 17.18 2.13
C TYR A 111 6.63 15.80 1.50
N LEU A 112 7.75 15.15 1.81
CA LEU A 112 8.11 13.86 1.24
C LEU A 112 7.09 12.77 1.58
N VAL A 113 6.56 12.75 2.80
CA VAL A 113 5.52 11.76 3.16
C VAL A 113 4.18 12.09 2.51
N LYS A 114 3.80 13.36 2.44
CA LYS A 114 2.54 13.81 1.84
C LYS A 114 2.46 13.45 0.35
N HIS A 115 3.55 13.64 -0.38
CA HIS A 115 3.58 13.48 -1.84
C HIS A 115 4.22 12.16 -2.31
N TYR A 116 5.16 11.62 -1.53
CA TYR A 116 5.99 10.43 -1.85
C TYR A 116 5.99 9.42 -0.69
N GLY A 117 4.87 9.33 0.01
CA GLY A 117 4.60 8.31 1.03
C GLY A 117 4.46 6.91 0.44
N PRO A 118 4.27 5.88 1.30
CA PRO A 118 4.01 4.52 0.84
C PRO A 118 2.77 4.47 -0.05
N VAL A 119 2.88 3.77 -1.18
CA VAL A 119 1.75 3.50 -2.07
C VAL A 119 1.36 2.05 -1.89
N GLU A 120 0.09 1.80 -1.57
CA GLU A 120 -0.49 0.47 -1.67
C GLU A 120 -0.49 0.06 -3.14
N ARG A 121 0.43 -0.83 -3.51
CA ARG A 121 0.47 -1.36 -4.87
C ARG A 121 -0.36 -2.63 -4.93
N PRO A 122 -1.44 -2.66 -5.74
CA PRO A 122 -2.10 -3.91 -6.05
C PRO A 122 -1.12 -4.83 -6.77
N PHE A 123 -1.35 -6.14 -6.69
CA PHE A 123 -0.53 -7.12 -7.37
C PHE A 123 -0.45 -6.81 -8.86
N ASP A 124 0.74 -6.46 -9.34
CA ASP A 124 1.01 -5.98 -10.70
C ASP A 124 1.59 -7.09 -11.60
N GLY A 125 1.48 -8.35 -11.16
CA GLY A 125 2.08 -9.49 -11.85
C GLY A 125 3.58 -9.65 -11.59
N ARG A 126 4.26 -8.71 -10.92
CA ARG A 126 5.64 -8.94 -10.46
C ARG A 126 5.66 -9.99 -9.35
N ARG A 127 6.76 -10.72 -9.29
CA ARG A 127 6.98 -11.76 -8.28
C ARG A 127 6.83 -11.15 -6.87
N GLU A 128 5.97 -11.75 -6.06
CA GLU A 128 5.84 -11.37 -4.65
C GLU A 128 7.18 -11.52 -3.91
N PRO A 129 7.45 -10.70 -2.89
CA PRO A 129 8.60 -10.91 -2.01
C PRO A 129 8.61 -12.34 -1.46
N LEU A 130 9.79 -12.96 -1.46
CA LEU A 130 9.95 -14.32 -0.96
C LEU A 130 9.57 -14.41 0.52
N LYS A 131 8.65 -15.32 0.84
CA LYS A 131 8.27 -15.65 2.22
C LYS A 131 9.19 -16.75 2.74
N ASN A 132 9.65 -16.64 3.99
CA ASN A 132 10.47 -17.66 4.69
C ASN A 132 11.85 -17.93 4.08
N VAL A 133 12.58 -16.88 3.67
CA VAL A 133 13.95 -17.03 3.14
C VAL A 133 14.88 -17.56 4.23
N LYS A 134 15.44 -18.75 4.02
CA LYS A 134 16.56 -19.29 4.80
C LYS A 134 17.85 -19.05 4.03
N TRP A 135 18.65 -18.11 4.51
CA TRP A 135 19.97 -17.84 3.93
C TRP A 135 20.97 -18.91 4.37
N HIS A 136 21.71 -19.50 3.43
CA HIS A 136 22.83 -20.38 3.74
C HIS A 136 24.07 -19.53 4.03
N LYS A 137 24.84 -19.91 5.05
CA LYS A 137 26.13 -19.27 5.36
C LYS A 137 27.15 -19.76 4.34
N LEU A 138 27.68 -18.84 3.53
CA LEU A 138 28.78 -19.16 2.64
C LEU A 138 30.08 -19.11 3.45
N GLU A 139 30.93 -20.12 3.32
CA GLU A 139 32.29 -20.03 3.85
C GLU A 139 33.09 -19.06 2.99
N THR A 140 33.54 -17.97 3.62
CA THR A 140 34.48 -17.06 2.98
C THR A 140 35.85 -17.72 3.01
N GLY A 141 36.23 -18.34 1.89
CA GLY A 141 37.60 -18.79 1.64
C GLY A 141 38.55 -17.62 1.82
N ARG A 142 39.57 -17.85 2.65
CA ARG A 142 40.56 -16.88 3.12
C ARG A 142 41.53 -16.48 2.01
#